data_AF-A0A067BTS5-F1
#
_entry.id   AF-A0A067BTS5-F1
#
_cell.length_a   1.000
_cell.length_b   1.000
_cell.length_c   1.000
_cell.angle_alpha   90.00
_cell.angle_beta   90.00
_cell.angle_gamma   90.00
#
_symmetry.space_group_name_H-M   'P 1'
#
loop_
_entity.id
_entity.type
_entity.pdbx_description
1 polymer ?
#
loop_
_entity_poly.entity_id
_entity_poly.type
_entity_poly.pdbx_seq_one_letter_code
_entity_poly.pdbx_strand_id
1 'polypeptide(L)'
;MAVLPPTYLGAVIVLFVLFRLRHIVSLTTLLMHRVSYFLPPSNAVLEALNTPPPPKKAKTPKPEKTATERLEAMKLHMTAIETGTLSHCLYFDLLDTMVLLGASAMVVFWIQQGADASAPDASYYVLVVALLLSVLFPVHVKFGHGVFGSYEARLGLGIGGLALVVACFCIYTPAGVFDFDVDGASSSLEYRVQRVFAAIAGNATTPAPPTRSVSIYLGGSLGLLAGVITSTQFLPALRFARMYLDFISSRAISTRWKLVLHLNQLLPLLVAATFVRPFYAPLLSGAVVCDSADTTVFATAPRDCGDAWMKESMFRDVRLSLVVLTALVRLACFRSHLQYFLLEPKGIITGMLLQRGRIDTSALVDKLVVPFSYIPVVALQYLAPCLTYVSAAMLLQRKAGRCFHWMAWLDFIGVDKSLVACDAATAHVASAPAFFLAAGTDLDLRTIVTGLQNYPIALPIVFETVLGFVIFWTAFSWFGVSVTGLLYWRRVGTRQGSVEQEDVVTKHMKRKPKTM
;
A
#
# COMPACT_ATOMS: atom_id res chain seq x y z
N MET A 1 24.02 -2.16 -33.30
CA MET A 1 23.65 -2.68 -31.96
C MET A 1 22.14 -2.83 -31.90
N ALA A 2 21.64 -3.95 -31.37
CA ALA A 2 20.20 -4.17 -31.25
C ALA A 2 19.57 -3.01 -30.48
N VAL A 3 18.62 -2.32 -31.11
CA VAL A 3 17.90 -1.17 -30.54
C VAL A 3 17.18 -1.55 -29.23
N LEU A 4 16.93 -2.86 -29.04
CA LEU A 4 16.36 -3.45 -27.86
C LEU A 4 17.26 -4.60 -27.36
N PRO A 5 17.74 -4.54 -26.12
CA PRO A 5 18.50 -5.60 -25.50
C PRO A 5 17.67 -6.88 -25.35
N PRO A 6 18.31 -8.06 -25.39
CA PRO A 6 17.62 -9.34 -25.23
C PRO A 6 16.87 -9.48 -23.89
N THR A 7 17.33 -8.82 -22.83
CA THR A 7 16.63 -8.75 -21.53
C THR A 7 15.30 -7.99 -21.62
N TYR A 8 15.22 -6.95 -22.43
CA TYR A 8 13.97 -6.21 -22.68
C TYR A 8 12.97 -7.08 -23.45
N LEU A 9 13.44 -7.82 -24.46
CA LEU A 9 12.60 -8.78 -25.17
C LEU A 9 12.08 -9.87 -24.23
N GLY A 10 12.94 -10.37 -23.34
CA GLY A 10 12.55 -11.31 -22.28
C GLY A 10 11.49 -10.75 -21.34
N ALA A 11 11.65 -9.51 -20.85
CA ALA A 11 10.67 -8.85 -20.00
C ALA A 11 9.33 -8.62 -20.71
N VAL A 12 9.36 -8.24 -22.00
CA VAL A 12 8.14 -8.08 -22.83
C VAL A 12 7.46 -9.43 -23.09
N ILE A 13 8.23 -10.50 -23.34
CA ILE A 13 7.70 -11.86 -23.49
C ILE A 13 7.06 -12.32 -22.17
N VAL A 14 7.71 -12.10 -21.04
CA VAL A 14 7.15 -12.43 -19.71
C VAL A 14 5.87 -11.63 -19.45
N LEU A 15 5.87 -10.33 -19.73
CA LEU A 15 4.66 -9.50 -19.64
C LEU A 15 3.56 -10.02 -20.55
N PHE A 16 3.87 -10.38 -21.79
CA PHE A 16 2.91 -10.95 -22.75
C PHE A 16 2.36 -12.30 -22.28
N VAL A 17 3.24 -13.19 -21.78
CA VAL A 17 2.87 -14.49 -21.23
C VAL A 17 1.97 -14.31 -20.01
N LEU A 18 2.31 -13.42 -19.08
CA LEU A 18 1.48 -13.09 -17.92
C LEU A 18 0.13 -12.50 -18.33
N PHE A 19 0.10 -11.63 -19.33
CA PHE A 19 -1.12 -11.03 -19.87
C PHE A 19 -2.00 -12.04 -20.62
N ARG A 20 -1.39 -13.05 -21.26
CA ARG A 20 -2.12 -14.19 -21.86
C ARG A 20 -2.62 -15.16 -20.80
N LEU A 21 -1.82 -15.45 -19.78
CA LEU A 21 -2.19 -16.26 -18.61
C LEU A 21 -3.37 -15.64 -17.86
N ARG A 22 -3.55 -14.31 -17.89
CA ARG A 22 -4.73 -13.61 -17.37
C ARG A 22 -6.05 -14.25 -17.82
N HIS A 23 -6.14 -14.71 -19.07
CA HIS A 23 -7.35 -15.30 -19.63
C HIS A 23 -7.60 -16.74 -19.14
N ILE A 24 -6.57 -17.41 -18.60
CA ILE A 24 -6.63 -18.81 -18.18
C ILE A 24 -6.70 -18.91 -16.65
N VAL A 25 -5.87 -18.15 -15.94
CA VAL A 25 -5.79 -18.08 -14.48
C VAL A 25 -5.67 -16.62 -14.06
N SER A 26 -6.75 -16.04 -13.53
CA SER A 26 -6.65 -14.70 -12.91
C SER A 26 -5.91 -14.82 -11.58
N LEU A 27 -4.74 -14.19 -11.48
CA LEU A 27 -3.98 -14.14 -10.23
C LEU A 27 -4.80 -13.53 -9.08
N THR A 28 -5.70 -12.60 -9.43
CA THR A 28 -6.64 -11.96 -8.52
C THR A 28 -7.63 -12.97 -7.92
N THR A 29 -8.19 -13.87 -8.73
CA THR A 29 -9.07 -14.93 -8.22
C THR A 29 -8.30 -15.94 -7.37
N LEU A 30 -7.04 -16.21 -7.68
CA LEU A 30 -6.17 -17.05 -6.84
C LEU A 30 -5.90 -16.41 -5.46
N LEU A 31 -5.62 -15.11 -5.43
CA LEU A 31 -5.47 -14.35 -4.18
C LEU A 31 -6.74 -14.40 -3.33
N MET A 32 -7.91 -14.38 -3.97
CA MET A 32 -9.22 -14.43 -3.33
C MET A 32 -9.81 -15.85 -3.21
N HIS A 33 -9.04 -16.89 -3.52
CA HIS A 33 -9.51 -18.27 -3.47
C HIS A 33 -10.13 -18.59 -2.08
N ARG A 34 -11.19 -19.40 -2.02
CA ARG A 34 -11.90 -19.76 -0.77
C ARG A 34 -12.51 -18.60 0.04
N VAL A 35 -12.46 -17.36 -0.45
CA VAL A 35 -13.27 -16.28 0.13
C VAL A 35 -14.72 -16.54 -0.28
N SER A 36 -15.65 -16.43 0.67
CA SER A 36 -17.06 -16.77 0.49
C SER A 36 -17.96 -15.57 0.77
N TYR A 37 -19.03 -15.44 -0.02
CA TYR A 37 -19.98 -14.34 0.05
C TYR A 37 -21.42 -14.87 0.14
N PHE A 38 -22.33 -14.02 0.60
CA PHE A 38 -23.75 -14.35 0.70
C PHE A 38 -24.46 -14.16 -0.63
N LEU A 39 -25.24 -15.16 -1.03
CA LEU A 39 -26.12 -15.05 -2.19
C LEU A 39 -27.37 -14.21 -1.84
N PRO A 40 -27.88 -13.40 -2.80
CA PRO A 40 -29.17 -12.77 -2.63
C PRO A 40 -30.28 -13.84 -2.50
N PRO A 41 -31.23 -13.67 -1.57
CA PRO A 41 -32.35 -14.59 -1.41
C PRO A 41 -33.26 -14.57 -2.64
N SER A 42 -33.97 -15.69 -2.89
CA SER A 42 -34.96 -15.74 -3.98
C SER A 42 -36.17 -14.86 -3.68
N ASN A 43 -36.86 -14.42 -4.74
CA ASN A 43 -38.07 -13.59 -4.61
C ASN A 43 -39.14 -14.25 -3.74
N ALA A 44 -39.28 -15.58 -3.82
CA ALA A 44 -40.20 -16.34 -2.97
C ALA A 44 -39.85 -16.25 -1.47
N VAL A 45 -38.56 -16.26 -1.13
CA VAL A 45 -38.11 -16.07 0.27
C VAL A 45 -38.38 -14.64 0.72
N LEU A 46 -38.11 -13.64 -0.12
CA LEU A 46 -38.37 -12.23 0.18
C LEU A 46 -39.86 -11.94 0.39
N GLU A 47 -40.73 -12.49 -0.47
CA GLU A 47 -42.19 -12.39 -0.32
C GLU A 47 -42.68 -13.10 0.95
N ALA A 48 -42.04 -14.21 1.32
CA ALA A 48 -42.34 -14.91 2.56
C ALA A 48 -41.93 -14.12 3.82
N LEU A 49 -41.09 -13.08 3.76
CA LEU A 49 -40.72 -12.31 4.95
C LEU A 49 -41.84 -11.39 5.44
N ASN A 50 -42.72 -10.96 4.53
CA ASN A 50 -43.81 -10.03 4.83
C ASN A 50 -45.17 -10.74 4.79
N THR A 51 -46.08 -10.36 5.67
CA THR A 51 -47.48 -10.77 5.55
C THR A 51 -48.12 -10.02 4.37
N PRO A 52 -48.79 -10.71 3.42
CA PRO A 52 -49.46 -10.04 2.32
C PRO A 52 -50.52 -9.07 2.86
N PRO A 53 -50.72 -7.90 2.22
CA PRO A 53 -51.72 -6.94 2.67
C PRO A 53 -53.10 -7.60 2.70
N PRO A 54 -53.92 -7.34 3.74
CA PRO A 54 -55.25 -7.93 3.83
C PRO A 54 -56.09 -7.50 2.61
N PRO A 55 -56.88 -8.41 2.01
CA PRO A 55 -57.83 -8.01 0.99
C PRO A 55 -58.81 -6.99 1.58
N LYS A 56 -59.28 -6.02 0.77
CA LYS A 56 -60.11 -4.85 1.17
C LYS A 56 -61.39 -5.16 1.99
N LYS A 57 -61.70 -6.44 2.26
CA LYS A 57 -62.89 -6.92 2.99
C LYS A 57 -62.58 -7.83 4.21
N ALA A 58 -61.31 -8.03 4.59
CA ALA A 58 -60.98 -8.90 5.74
C ALA A 58 -61.21 -8.19 7.08
N LYS A 59 -62.10 -8.76 7.92
CA LYS A 59 -62.43 -8.25 9.28
C LYS A 59 -61.36 -8.50 10.34
N THR A 60 -60.35 -9.31 10.04
CA THR A 60 -59.25 -9.62 10.96
C THR A 60 -57.92 -9.61 10.20
N PRO A 61 -56.96 -8.72 10.56
CA PRO A 61 -55.64 -8.74 9.95
C PRO A 61 -54.92 -10.04 10.34
N LYS A 62 -54.24 -10.67 9.37
CA LYS A 62 -53.35 -11.81 9.67
C LYS A 62 -52.29 -11.35 10.69
N PRO A 63 -51.96 -12.18 11.70
CA PRO A 63 -50.94 -11.82 12.68
C PRO A 63 -49.60 -11.57 11.96
N GLU A 64 -48.89 -10.52 12.37
CA GLU A 64 -47.55 -10.24 11.87
C GLU A 64 -46.62 -11.43 12.16
N LYS A 65 -45.80 -11.81 11.19
CA LYS A 65 -44.81 -12.88 11.37
C LYS A 65 -43.86 -12.55 12.52
N THR A 66 -43.67 -13.53 13.39
CA THR A 66 -42.74 -13.41 14.52
C THR A 66 -41.28 -13.34 14.02
N ALA A 67 -40.40 -12.73 14.80
CA ALA A 67 -38.99 -12.60 14.43
C ALA A 67 -38.29 -13.96 14.24
N THR A 68 -38.72 -14.99 14.97
CA THR A 68 -38.24 -16.37 14.83
C THR A 68 -38.65 -16.98 13.49
N GLU A 69 -39.91 -16.80 13.05
CA GLU A 69 -40.37 -17.25 11.73
C GLU A 69 -39.62 -16.57 10.59
N ARG A 70 -39.29 -15.28 10.74
CA ARG A 70 -38.51 -14.53 9.73
C ARG A 70 -37.07 -15.02 9.64
N LEU A 71 -36.44 -15.34 10.77
CA LEU A 71 -35.09 -15.89 10.82
C LEU A 71 -35.02 -17.31 10.23
N GLU A 72 -36.03 -18.14 10.49
CA GLU A 72 -36.11 -19.49 9.92
C GLU A 72 -36.38 -19.46 8.41
N ALA A 73 -37.19 -18.51 7.94
CA ALA A 73 -37.44 -18.28 6.52
C ALA A 73 -36.19 -17.76 5.80
N MET A 74 -35.38 -16.91 6.45
CA MET A 74 -34.17 -16.32 5.87
C MET A 74 -32.92 -17.18 6.13
N LYS A 75 -32.76 -18.28 5.39
CA LYS A 75 -31.50 -19.03 5.36
C LYS A 75 -30.51 -18.36 4.40
N LEU A 76 -29.52 -17.65 4.96
CA LEU A 76 -28.43 -17.05 4.19
C LEU A 76 -27.50 -18.15 3.65
N HIS A 77 -27.47 -18.31 2.33
CA HIS A 77 -26.58 -19.25 1.66
C HIS A 77 -25.27 -18.56 1.32
N MET A 78 -24.15 -19.24 1.58
CA MET A 78 -22.82 -18.77 1.22
C MET A 78 -22.26 -19.60 0.07
N THR A 79 -21.59 -18.93 -0.86
CA THR A 79 -20.85 -19.57 -1.94
C THR A 79 -19.42 -19.04 -1.99
N ALA A 80 -18.48 -19.88 -2.40
CA ALA A 80 -17.11 -19.45 -2.61
C ALA A 80 -17.01 -18.63 -3.90
N ILE A 81 -16.09 -17.69 -3.94
CA ILE A 81 -15.78 -16.93 -5.16
C ILE A 81 -15.11 -17.87 -6.16
N GLU A 82 -15.73 -18.02 -7.33
CA GLU A 82 -15.22 -18.81 -8.45
C GLU A 82 -14.57 -17.93 -9.51
N THR A 83 -13.88 -18.54 -10.47
CA THR A 83 -13.31 -17.84 -11.61
C THR A 83 -14.41 -17.22 -12.46
N GLY A 84 -14.34 -15.91 -12.68
CA GLY A 84 -15.33 -15.17 -13.47
C GLY A 84 -16.45 -14.51 -12.66
N THR A 85 -16.67 -14.87 -11.39
CA THR A 85 -17.73 -14.22 -10.58
C THR A 85 -17.46 -12.72 -10.35
N LEU A 86 -16.18 -12.34 -10.27
CA LEU A 86 -15.75 -10.97 -10.00
C LEU A 86 -15.77 -10.05 -11.22
N SER A 87 -15.93 -10.57 -12.45
CA SER A 87 -15.91 -9.73 -13.66
C SER A 87 -17.07 -8.74 -13.72
N HIS A 88 -18.16 -9.02 -12.99
CA HIS A 88 -19.31 -8.13 -12.86
C HIS A 88 -19.17 -7.10 -11.73
N CYS A 89 -18.09 -7.17 -10.93
CA CYS A 89 -17.88 -6.26 -9.81
C CYS A 89 -17.23 -4.95 -10.26
N LEU A 90 -17.53 -3.87 -9.53
CA LEU A 90 -17.03 -2.53 -9.83
C LEU A 90 -15.50 -2.47 -9.66
N TYR A 91 -14.79 -1.86 -10.62
CA TYR A 91 -13.33 -1.69 -10.61
C TYR A 91 -12.51 -2.99 -10.55
N PHE A 92 -13.09 -4.14 -10.94
CA PHE A 92 -12.35 -5.40 -11.02
C PHE A 92 -11.14 -5.30 -11.96
N ASP A 93 -11.28 -4.66 -13.12
CA ASP A 93 -10.18 -4.48 -14.07
C ASP A 93 -8.99 -3.72 -13.49
N LEU A 94 -9.23 -2.73 -12.62
CA LEU A 94 -8.16 -1.98 -11.95
C LEU A 94 -7.43 -2.86 -10.94
N LEU A 95 -8.17 -3.62 -10.14
CA LEU A 95 -7.57 -4.56 -9.19
C LEU A 95 -6.73 -5.59 -9.93
N ASP A 96 -7.29 -6.20 -10.99
CA ASP A 96 -6.62 -7.25 -11.76
C ASP A 96 -5.37 -6.73 -12.45
N THR A 97 -5.43 -5.52 -13.02
CA THR A 97 -4.26 -4.85 -13.62
C THR A 97 -3.18 -4.55 -12.57
N MET A 98 -3.55 -4.08 -11.37
CA MET A 98 -2.57 -3.79 -10.31
C MET A 98 -1.88 -5.05 -9.81
N VAL A 99 -2.65 -6.13 -9.58
CA VAL A 99 -2.13 -7.42 -9.13
C VAL A 99 -1.21 -8.04 -10.19
N LEU A 100 -1.64 -8.04 -11.45
CA LEU A 100 -0.88 -8.59 -12.56
C LEU A 100 0.41 -7.81 -12.79
N LEU A 101 0.34 -6.47 -12.88
CA LEU A 101 1.52 -5.66 -13.12
C LEU A 101 2.47 -5.73 -11.92
N GLY A 102 1.95 -5.70 -10.70
CA GLY A 102 2.76 -5.86 -9.49
C GLY A 102 3.52 -7.18 -9.49
N ALA A 103 2.83 -8.31 -9.73
CA ALA A 103 3.47 -9.62 -9.83
C ALA A 103 4.50 -9.68 -10.98
N SER A 104 4.17 -9.10 -12.15
CA SER A 104 5.10 -9.02 -13.28
C SER A 104 6.36 -8.23 -12.94
N ALA A 105 6.23 -7.12 -12.18
CA ALA A 105 7.36 -6.31 -11.75
C ALA A 105 8.30 -7.12 -10.85
N MET A 106 7.74 -7.93 -9.94
CA MET A 106 8.53 -8.81 -9.08
C MET A 106 9.28 -9.84 -9.92
N VAL A 107 8.58 -10.51 -10.85
CA VAL A 107 9.20 -11.54 -11.71
C VAL A 107 10.32 -10.94 -12.56
N VAL A 108 10.09 -9.79 -13.20
CA VAL A 108 11.11 -9.11 -14.02
C VAL A 108 12.29 -8.68 -13.14
N PHE A 109 12.04 -8.19 -11.94
CA PHE A 109 13.08 -7.88 -10.97
C PHE A 109 13.92 -9.12 -10.61
N TRP A 110 13.31 -10.27 -10.40
CA TRP A 110 14.01 -11.53 -10.11
C TRP A 110 14.83 -12.04 -11.30
N ILE A 111 14.31 -11.92 -12.52
CA ILE A 111 15.03 -12.30 -13.74
C ILE A 111 16.24 -11.38 -13.97
N GLN A 112 16.07 -10.08 -13.74
CA GLN A 112 17.14 -9.09 -13.88
C GLN A 112 18.14 -9.09 -12.69
N GLN A 113 17.80 -9.84 -11.63
CA GLN A 113 18.71 -10.74 -10.90
C GLN A 113 19.92 -11.17 -11.72
N GLY A 114 19.74 -12.23 -12.49
CA GLY A 114 20.79 -12.96 -13.20
C GLY A 114 21.37 -12.30 -14.45
N ALA A 115 21.12 -11.01 -14.68
CA ALA A 115 21.55 -10.32 -15.90
C ALA A 115 22.84 -9.51 -15.66
N ASP A 116 23.71 -9.46 -16.67
CA ASP A 116 24.94 -8.66 -16.61
C ASP A 116 24.67 -7.19 -16.28
N ALA A 117 25.53 -6.57 -15.48
CA ALA A 117 25.43 -5.17 -15.05
C ALA A 117 25.45 -4.15 -16.21
N SER A 118 25.95 -4.54 -17.39
CA SER A 118 25.95 -3.72 -18.60
C SER A 118 24.64 -3.77 -19.39
N ALA A 119 23.73 -4.70 -19.07
CA ALA A 119 22.41 -4.77 -19.69
C ALA A 119 21.49 -3.69 -19.09
N PRO A 120 20.66 -3.00 -19.90
CA PRO A 120 19.76 -2.02 -19.34
C PRO A 120 18.69 -2.68 -18.48
N ASP A 121 18.34 -1.95 -17.44
CA ASP A 121 17.58 -2.44 -16.30
C ASP A 121 16.08 -2.26 -16.54
N ALA A 122 15.46 -3.22 -17.24
CA ALA A 122 14.02 -3.22 -17.48
C ALA A 122 13.20 -3.26 -16.18
N SER A 123 13.74 -3.89 -15.12
CA SER A 123 13.06 -4.02 -13.83
C SER A 123 12.75 -2.67 -13.19
N TYR A 124 13.63 -1.68 -13.35
CA TYR A 124 13.42 -0.32 -12.86
C TYR A 124 12.11 0.28 -13.39
N TYR A 125 11.89 0.23 -14.71
CA TYR A 125 10.70 0.83 -15.32
C TYR A 125 9.43 0.13 -14.87
N VAL A 126 9.41 -1.20 -14.86
CA VAL A 126 8.22 -1.97 -14.45
C VAL A 126 7.91 -1.75 -12.96
N LEU A 127 8.93 -1.65 -12.11
CA LEU A 127 8.77 -1.32 -10.68
C LEU A 127 8.27 0.11 -10.46
N VAL A 128 8.76 1.08 -11.23
CA VAL A 128 8.24 2.47 -11.18
C VAL A 128 6.78 2.49 -11.59
N VAL A 129 6.39 1.80 -12.67
CA VAL A 129 4.98 1.74 -13.07
C VAL A 129 4.15 1.05 -11.99
N ALA A 130 4.61 -0.05 -11.39
CA ALA A 130 3.91 -0.71 -10.29
C ALA A 130 3.72 0.21 -9.08
N LEU A 131 4.74 0.99 -8.71
CA LEU A 131 4.67 2.00 -7.65
C LEU A 131 3.70 3.14 -8.00
N LEU A 132 3.67 3.58 -9.26
CA LEU A 132 2.73 4.60 -9.71
C LEU A 132 1.29 4.07 -9.66
N LEU A 133 1.05 2.84 -10.13
CA LEU A 133 -0.28 2.23 -10.08
C LEU A 133 -0.77 2.06 -8.64
N SER A 134 0.10 1.68 -7.71
CA SER A 134 -0.28 1.51 -6.31
C SER A 134 -0.72 2.82 -5.63
N VAL A 135 -0.33 3.98 -6.17
CA VAL A 135 -0.79 5.29 -5.70
C VAL A 135 -1.97 5.80 -6.54
N LEU A 136 -1.90 5.71 -7.86
CA LEU A 136 -2.88 6.29 -8.78
C LEU A 136 -4.22 5.56 -8.80
N PHE A 137 -4.24 4.23 -8.65
CA PHE A 137 -5.51 3.50 -8.68
C PHE A 137 -6.40 3.78 -7.45
N PRO A 138 -5.87 3.82 -6.21
CA PRO A 138 -6.65 4.31 -5.07
C PRO A 138 -7.18 5.74 -5.27
N VAL A 139 -6.41 6.62 -5.90
CA VAL A 139 -6.84 7.99 -6.25
C VAL A 139 -8.02 7.93 -7.22
N HIS A 140 -7.92 7.15 -8.29
CA HIS A 140 -8.98 7.00 -9.28
C HIS A 140 -10.26 6.42 -8.66
N VAL A 141 -10.15 5.39 -7.81
CA VAL A 141 -11.29 4.80 -7.11
C VAL A 141 -11.96 5.81 -6.18
N LYS A 142 -11.18 6.66 -5.50
CA LYS A 142 -11.71 7.63 -4.55
C LYS A 142 -12.31 8.88 -5.21
N PHE A 143 -11.67 9.39 -6.26
CA PHE A 143 -12.00 10.68 -6.88
C PHE A 143 -12.60 10.56 -8.28
N GLY A 144 -12.80 9.34 -8.80
CA GLY A 144 -13.30 9.10 -10.17
C GLY A 144 -14.70 9.67 -10.43
N HIS A 145 -15.52 9.81 -9.39
CA HIS A 145 -16.85 10.45 -9.46
C HIS A 145 -16.81 11.98 -9.24
N GLY A 146 -15.61 12.57 -9.24
CA GLY A 146 -15.36 13.98 -8.99
C GLY A 146 -14.78 14.26 -7.61
N VAL A 147 -13.91 15.26 -7.53
CA VAL A 147 -13.16 15.66 -6.32
C VAL A 147 -14.09 16.07 -5.17
N PHE A 148 -15.25 16.65 -5.48
CA PHE A 148 -16.27 17.05 -4.51
C PHE A 148 -17.58 16.25 -4.63
N GLY A 149 -17.62 15.22 -5.48
CA GLY A 149 -18.85 14.48 -5.81
C GLY A 149 -19.42 13.67 -4.64
N SER A 150 -18.55 13.19 -3.73
CA SER A 150 -18.95 12.43 -2.54
C SER A 150 -18.53 13.12 -1.24
N TYR A 151 -19.30 12.91 -0.17
CA TYR A 151 -18.89 13.29 1.18
C TYR A 151 -17.57 12.63 1.60
N GLU A 152 -17.37 11.36 1.20
CA GLU A 152 -16.15 10.60 1.46
C GLU A 152 -14.90 11.22 0.81
N ALA A 153 -15.06 11.74 -0.42
CA ALA A 153 -14.00 12.43 -1.15
C ALA A 153 -13.63 13.75 -0.44
N ARG A 154 -14.65 14.54 -0.05
CA ARG A 154 -14.47 15.81 0.67
C ARG A 154 -13.77 15.64 2.01
N LEU A 155 -14.23 14.69 2.83
CA LEU A 155 -13.59 14.36 4.11
C LEU A 155 -12.15 13.89 3.90
N GLY A 156 -11.94 13.09 2.86
CA GLY A 156 -10.62 12.67 2.40
C GLY A 156 -9.66 13.83 2.09
N LEU A 157 -10.12 14.83 1.33
CA LEU A 157 -9.32 16.00 0.99
C LEU A 157 -8.96 16.83 2.21
N GLY A 158 -9.89 17.02 3.16
CA GLY A 158 -9.59 17.73 4.40
C GLY A 158 -8.46 17.08 5.18
N ILE A 159 -8.49 15.75 5.31
CA ILE A 159 -7.46 14.99 6.00
C ILE A 159 -6.16 14.94 5.18
N GLY A 160 -6.25 14.88 3.86
CA GLY A 160 -5.10 15.00 2.96
C GLY A 160 -4.41 16.37 3.06
N GLY A 161 -5.18 17.46 3.22
CA GLY A 161 -4.63 18.81 3.45
C GLY A 161 -3.91 18.92 4.79
N LEU A 162 -4.48 18.37 5.86
CA LEU A 162 -3.80 18.28 7.16
C LEU A 162 -2.51 17.45 7.05
N ALA A 163 -2.57 16.32 6.35
CA ALA A 163 -1.45 15.44 6.11
C ALA A 163 -0.32 16.13 5.33
N LEU A 164 -0.64 16.95 4.32
CA LEU A 164 0.33 17.76 3.60
C LEU A 164 1.06 18.71 4.53
N VAL A 165 0.35 19.40 5.42
CA VAL A 165 0.96 20.32 6.39
C VAL A 165 1.91 19.56 7.33
N VAL A 166 1.47 18.43 7.88
CA VAL A 166 2.32 17.57 8.73
C VAL A 166 3.54 17.04 7.95
N ALA A 167 3.37 16.65 6.69
CA ALA A 167 4.46 16.21 5.83
C ALA A 167 5.49 17.31 5.59
N CYS A 168 5.04 18.54 5.33
CA CYS A 168 5.94 19.69 5.20
C CYS A 168 6.73 19.93 6.49
N PHE A 169 6.11 19.77 7.67
CA PHE A 169 6.86 19.82 8.93
C PHE A 169 7.93 18.72 9.01
N CYS A 170 7.62 17.47 8.64
CA CYS A 170 8.60 16.38 8.60
C CYS A 170 9.72 16.59 7.57
N ILE A 171 9.42 17.20 6.43
CA ILE A 171 10.38 17.43 5.34
C ILE A 171 11.37 18.54 5.69
N TYR A 172 10.89 19.64 6.29
CA TYR A 172 11.70 20.80 6.63
C TYR A 172 12.20 20.80 8.08
N THR A 173 12.12 19.67 8.79
CA THR A 173 12.84 19.53 10.07
C THR A 173 14.35 19.65 9.86
N PRO A 174 15.10 20.07 10.88
CA PRO A 174 16.55 20.11 10.82
C PRO A 174 17.15 18.78 10.36
N ALA A 175 18.25 18.86 9.61
CA ALA A 175 18.97 17.70 9.11
C ALA A 175 19.33 16.74 10.26
N GLY A 176 19.24 15.43 10.00
CA GLY A 176 19.59 14.38 10.95
C GLY A 176 18.48 13.93 11.90
N VAL A 177 17.28 14.53 11.86
CA VAL A 177 16.09 13.98 12.57
C VAL A 177 15.50 12.81 11.79
N PHE A 178 15.34 12.98 10.48
CA PHE A 178 14.88 11.96 9.56
C PHE A 178 16.02 11.54 8.62
N ASP A 179 15.94 10.31 8.13
CA ASP A 179 16.95 9.72 7.25
C ASP A 179 16.81 10.11 5.78
N PHE A 180 15.73 10.81 5.40
CA PHE A 180 15.57 11.37 4.08
C PHE A 180 16.11 12.80 4.06
N ASP A 181 17.09 13.06 3.20
CA ASP A 181 17.73 14.37 3.06
C ASP A 181 17.26 15.04 1.76
N VAL A 182 16.28 15.93 1.87
CA VAL A 182 15.70 16.66 0.72
C VAL A 182 16.65 17.74 0.21
N ASP A 183 17.40 18.38 1.10
CA ASP A 183 18.37 19.42 0.74
C ASP A 183 19.60 18.79 0.06
N GLY A 184 20.12 17.68 0.58
CA GLY A 184 21.17 16.90 -0.07
C GLY A 184 20.75 16.30 -1.41
N ALA A 185 19.54 15.73 -1.49
CA ALA A 185 19.01 15.22 -2.76
C ALA A 185 18.85 16.33 -3.80
N SER A 186 18.26 17.47 -3.44
CA SER A 186 18.03 18.59 -4.35
C SER A 186 19.34 19.24 -4.84
N SER A 187 20.31 19.45 -3.96
CA SER A 187 21.62 19.99 -4.33
C SER A 187 22.38 19.05 -5.28
N SER A 188 22.32 17.74 -5.03
CA SER A 188 22.91 16.73 -5.92
C SER A 188 22.26 16.71 -7.31
N LEU A 189 20.93 16.86 -7.36
CA LEU A 189 20.16 16.88 -8.59
C LEU A 189 20.47 18.14 -9.39
N GLU A 190 20.46 19.30 -8.73
CA GLU A 190 20.78 20.59 -9.35
C GLU A 190 22.20 20.59 -9.93
N TYR A 191 23.19 20.14 -9.15
CA TYR A 191 24.57 20.04 -9.60
C TYR A 191 24.70 19.19 -10.88
N ARG A 192 24.02 18.03 -10.92
CA ARG A 192 24.07 17.14 -12.10
C ARG A 192 23.33 17.71 -13.30
N VAL A 193 22.18 18.32 -13.10
CA VAL A 193 21.39 18.98 -14.15
C VAL A 193 22.16 20.16 -14.75
N GLN A 194 22.81 20.98 -13.90
CA GLN A 194 23.66 22.08 -14.36
C GLN A 194 24.82 21.58 -15.22
N ARG A 195 25.46 20.46 -14.86
CA ARG A 195 26.53 19.84 -15.70
C ARG A 195 26.02 19.41 -17.07
N VAL A 196 24.80 18.88 -17.15
CA VAL A 196 24.15 18.52 -18.41
C VAL A 196 23.87 19.77 -19.25
N PHE A 197 23.31 20.82 -18.64
CA PHE A 197 23.07 22.08 -19.34
C PHE A 197 24.36 22.78 -19.80
N ALA A 198 25.42 22.75 -18.99
CA ALA A 198 26.74 23.26 -19.35
C ALA A 198 27.32 22.51 -20.57
N ALA A 199 27.16 21.19 -20.60
CA ALA A 199 27.56 20.37 -21.74
C ALA A 199 26.73 20.66 -23.01
N ILE A 200 25.45 21.02 -22.86
CA ILE A 200 24.57 21.41 -23.98
C ILE A 200 24.87 22.84 -24.48
N ALA A 201 25.15 23.77 -23.57
CA ALA A 201 25.32 25.18 -23.87
C ALA A 201 26.74 25.54 -24.35
N GLY A 202 27.66 24.58 -24.40
CA GLY A 202 29.05 24.81 -24.80
C GLY A 202 29.86 25.66 -23.82
N ASN A 203 29.30 26.02 -22.65
CA ASN A 203 29.94 26.85 -21.64
C ASN A 203 30.25 26.00 -20.41
N ALA A 204 31.53 25.70 -20.21
CA ALA A 204 32.04 25.01 -19.02
C ALA A 204 32.24 25.97 -17.82
N THR A 205 31.49 27.08 -17.76
CA THR A 205 31.61 28.02 -16.65
C THR A 205 31.00 27.42 -15.39
N THR A 206 31.60 27.81 -14.26
CA THR A 206 31.36 27.28 -12.91
C THR A 206 29.87 27.12 -12.57
N PRO A 207 29.47 26.01 -11.93
CA PRO A 207 28.08 25.80 -11.52
C PRO A 207 27.61 26.97 -10.65
N ALA A 208 26.45 27.54 -11.00
CA ALA A 208 25.79 28.52 -10.16
C ALA A 208 25.46 27.86 -8.81
N PRO A 209 25.58 28.58 -7.67
CA PRO A 209 25.26 28.02 -6.37
C PRO A 209 23.84 27.45 -6.37
N PRO A 210 23.61 26.35 -5.64
CA PRO A 210 22.32 25.68 -5.65
C PRO A 210 21.21 26.65 -5.23
N THR A 211 20.18 26.75 -6.07
CA THR A 211 19.00 27.55 -5.82
C THR A 211 18.09 26.82 -4.85
N ARG A 212 17.80 27.45 -3.71
CA ARG A 212 16.85 26.94 -2.69
C ARG A 212 15.49 26.53 -3.29
N SER A 213 15.15 27.07 -4.45
CA SER A 213 13.97 26.74 -5.23
C SER A 213 13.82 25.23 -5.51
N VAL A 214 14.88 24.51 -5.88
CA VAL A 214 14.79 23.07 -6.22
C VAL A 214 14.39 22.24 -4.99
N SER A 215 14.97 22.54 -3.81
CA SER A 215 14.56 21.91 -2.54
C SER A 215 13.08 22.17 -2.25
N ILE A 216 12.62 23.41 -2.42
CA ILE A 216 11.22 23.78 -2.18
C ILE A 216 10.27 23.02 -3.12
N TYR A 217 10.62 22.88 -4.41
CA TYR A 217 9.81 22.13 -5.37
C TYR A 217 9.78 20.63 -5.05
N LEU A 218 10.94 20.04 -4.75
CA LEU A 218 11.02 18.62 -4.40
C LEU A 218 10.25 18.35 -3.10
N GLY A 219 10.52 19.09 -2.03
CA GLY A 219 9.83 18.98 -0.75
C GLY A 219 8.33 19.25 -0.88
N GLY A 220 7.93 20.28 -1.61
CA GLY A 220 6.52 20.57 -1.89
C GLY A 220 5.82 19.44 -2.65
N SER A 221 6.48 18.83 -3.64
CA SER A 221 5.93 17.69 -4.38
C SER A 221 5.76 16.44 -3.51
N LEU A 222 6.72 16.17 -2.61
CA LEU A 222 6.64 15.09 -1.63
C LEU A 222 5.52 15.35 -0.60
N GLY A 223 5.38 16.59 -0.14
CA GLY A 223 4.27 17.01 0.74
C GLY A 223 2.89 16.82 0.09
N LEU A 224 2.77 17.17 -1.20
CA LEU A 224 1.55 16.93 -1.97
C LEU A 224 1.25 15.44 -2.12
N LEU A 225 2.27 14.63 -2.49
CA LEU A 225 2.16 13.18 -2.59
C LEU A 225 1.72 12.57 -1.24
N ALA A 226 2.27 13.05 -0.14
CA ALA A 226 1.89 12.67 1.21
C ALA A 226 0.40 12.96 1.49
N GLY A 227 -0.09 14.14 1.12
CA GLY A 227 -1.52 14.48 1.24
C GLY A 227 -2.42 13.56 0.42
N VAL A 228 -2.00 13.20 -0.80
CA VAL A 228 -2.72 12.26 -1.68
C VAL A 228 -2.74 10.85 -1.08
N ILE A 229 -1.61 10.34 -0.61
CA ILE A 229 -1.49 9.02 0.04
C ILE A 229 -2.40 8.98 1.27
N THR A 230 -2.31 9.94 2.18
CA THR A 230 -3.13 9.93 3.40
C THR A 230 -4.61 10.07 3.10
N SER A 231 -4.99 10.90 2.12
CA SER A 231 -6.38 11.00 1.69
C SER A 231 -6.88 9.63 1.24
N THR A 232 -6.20 8.98 0.28
CA THR A 232 -6.65 7.68 -0.24
C THR A 232 -6.68 6.58 0.82
N GLN A 233 -5.76 6.59 1.77
CA GLN A 233 -5.71 5.62 2.87
C GLN A 233 -6.72 5.86 3.99
N PHE A 234 -7.27 7.06 4.12
CA PHE A 234 -8.06 7.45 5.29
C PHE A 234 -9.22 6.49 5.61
N LEU A 235 -10.18 6.35 4.69
CA LEU A 235 -11.34 5.49 4.88
C LEU A 235 -10.98 4.00 4.92
N PRO A 236 -10.09 3.49 4.05
CA PRO A 236 -9.59 2.13 4.18
C PRO A 236 -9.03 1.85 5.58
N ALA A 237 -8.18 2.71 6.10
CA ALA A 237 -7.55 2.53 7.41
C ALA A 237 -8.58 2.55 8.56
N LEU A 238 -9.62 3.39 8.49
CA LEU A 238 -10.75 3.35 9.43
C LEU A 238 -11.54 2.04 9.35
N ARG A 239 -11.79 1.55 8.13
CA ARG A 239 -12.50 0.28 7.91
C ARG A 239 -11.70 -0.88 8.47
N PHE A 240 -10.40 -0.96 8.19
CA PHE A 240 -9.54 -2.02 8.70
C PHE A 240 -9.35 -1.95 10.22
N ALA A 241 -9.36 -0.75 10.80
CA ALA A 241 -9.36 -0.61 12.26
C ALA A 241 -10.62 -1.24 12.90
N ARG A 242 -11.80 -1.07 12.30
CA ARG A 242 -13.03 -1.74 12.74
C ARG A 242 -12.90 -3.26 12.64
N MET A 243 -12.50 -3.75 11.47
CA MET A 243 -12.32 -5.19 11.23
C MET A 243 -11.34 -5.81 12.23
N TYR A 244 -10.24 -5.11 12.53
CA TYR A 244 -9.28 -5.52 13.54
C TYR A 244 -9.90 -5.65 14.94
N LEU A 245 -10.71 -4.68 15.39
CA LEU A 245 -11.40 -4.75 16.69
C LEU A 245 -12.36 -5.94 16.76
N ASP A 246 -13.06 -6.20 15.67
CA ASP A 246 -13.98 -7.32 15.58
C ASP A 246 -13.23 -8.66 15.59
N PHE A 247 -12.07 -8.74 14.93
CA PHE A 247 -11.23 -9.93 14.95
C PHE A 247 -10.66 -10.24 16.32
N ILE A 248 -10.16 -9.24 17.05
CA ILE A 248 -9.58 -9.47 18.38
C ILE A 248 -10.65 -9.84 19.41
N SER A 249 -11.87 -9.31 19.26
CA SER A 249 -13.01 -9.61 20.16
C SER A 249 -13.63 -10.98 19.90
N SER A 250 -13.54 -11.49 18.67
CA SER A 250 -14.05 -12.82 18.32
C SER A 250 -13.33 -13.94 19.09
N ARG A 251 -14.11 -14.82 19.74
CA ARG A 251 -13.61 -16.03 20.40
C ARG A 251 -13.32 -17.19 19.43
N ALA A 252 -13.84 -17.11 18.20
CA ALA A 252 -13.65 -18.16 17.19
C ALA A 252 -12.23 -18.19 16.60
N ILE A 253 -11.44 -17.15 16.85
CA ILE A 253 -10.12 -16.97 16.26
C ILE A 253 -9.03 -17.42 17.22
N SER A 254 -8.14 -18.28 16.71
CA SER A 254 -7.00 -18.79 17.48
C SER A 254 -6.06 -17.68 17.95
N THR A 255 -5.46 -17.87 19.12
CA THR A 255 -4.51 -16.90 19.73
C THR A 255 -3.32 -16.62 18.81
N ARG A 256 -2.81 -17.63 18.08
CA ARG A 256 -1.71 -17.47 17.12
C ARG A 256 -2.07 -16.50 15.99
N TRP A 257 -3.30 -16.57 15.47
CA TRP A 257 -3.74 -15.65 14.43
C TRP A 257 -3.96 -14.23 14.96
N LYS A 258 -4.42 -14.07 16.21
CA LYS A 258 -4.49 -12.76 16.86
C LYS A 258 -3.11 -12.10 16.96
N LEU A 259 -2.06 -12.87 17.25
CA LEU A 259 -0.68 -12.36 17.23
C LEU A 259 -0.29 -11.81 15.84
N VAL A 260 -0.61 -12.54 14.77
CA VAL A 260 -0.36 -12.08 13.38
C VAL A 260 -1.11 -10.77 13.09
N LEU A 261 -2.36 -10.64 13.56
CA LEU A 261 -3.14 -9.41 13.41
C LEU A 261 -2.54 -8.24 14.21
N HIS A 262 -2.02 -8.48 15.42
CA HIS A 262 -1.30 -7.47 16.19
C HIS A 262 -0.02 -7.03 15.47
N LEU A 263 0.75 -7.97 14.92
CA LEU A 263 1.93 -7.68 14.11
C LEU A 263 1.56 -6.85 12.88
N ASN A 264 0.50 -7.23 12.16
CA ASN A 264 0.00 -6.47 11.01
C ASN A 264 -0.33 -5.00 11.33
N GLN A 265 -0.83 -4.75 12.55
CA GLN A 265 -1.17 -3.41 13.03
C GLN A 265 0.05 -2.63 13.55
N LEU A 266 1.04 -3.31 14.12
CA LEU A 266 2.23 -2.71 14.73
C LEU A 266 3.37 -2.45 13.73
N LEU A 267 3.55 -3.33 12.74
CA LEU A 267 4.67 -3.26 11.79
C LEU A 267 4.79 -1.91 11.05
N PRO A 268 3.71 -1.25 10.59
CA PRO A 268 3.81 0.08 10.01
C PRO A 268 4.41 1.13 10.96
N LEU A 269 4.13 1.05 12.27
CA LEU A 269 4.76 1.92 13.26
C LEU A 269 6.27 1.64 13.36
N LEU A 270 6.65 0.36 13.40
CA LEU A 270 8.06 -0.03 13.48
C LEU A 270 8.83 0.45 12.24
N VAL A 271 8.26 0.27 11.04
CA VAL A 271 8.81 0.81 9.80
C VAL A 271 8.97 2.32 9.89
N ALA A 272 7.93 3.07 10.28
CA ALA A 272 8.02 4.52 10.41
C ALA A 272 9.09 4.95 11.42
N ALA A 273 9.21 4.24 12.55
CA ALA A 273 10.21 4.53 13.58
C ALA A 273 11.65 4.34 13.08
N THR A 274 11.90 3.39 12.17
CA THR A 274 13.25 3.20 11.60
C THR A 274 13.74 4.34 10.71
N PHE A 275 12.88 5.26 10.30
CA PHE A 275 13.27 6.47 9.54
C PHE A 275 13.49 7.70 10.42
N VAL A 276 13.20 7.60 11.72
CA VAL A 276 13.35 8.68 12.71
C VAL A 276 14.58 8.37 13.56
N ARG A 277 15.65 9.12 13.34
CA ARG A 277 16.96 8.86 13.94
C ARG A 277 16.98 8.77 15.46
N PRO A 278 16.29 9.65 16.20
CA PRO A 278 16.20 9.51 17.65
C PRO A 278 15.71 8.13 18.15
N PHE A 279 14.90 7.40 17.37
CA PHE A 279 14.39 6.09 17.79
C PHE A 279 15.38 4.94 17.57
N TYR A 280 16.22 5.01 16.54
CA TYR A 280 17.18 3.94 16.25
C TYR A 280 18.62 4.27 16.65
N ALA A 281 18.95 5.54 16.90
CA ALA A 281 20.28 5.95 17.36
C ALA A 281 20.79 5.17 18.59
N PRO A 282 19.95 4.81 19.59
CA PRO A 282 20.39 3.97 20.70
C PRO A 282 20.86 2.56 20.27
N LEU A 283 20.32 2.01 19.18
CA LEU A 283 20.74 0.71 18.62
C LEU A 283 22.13 0.78 17.96
N LEU A 284 22.59 1.99 17.61
CA LEU A 284 23.88 2.27 17.01
C LEU A 284 24.90 2.73 18.06
N SER A 285 24.70 2.40 19.35
CA SER A 285 25.64 2.76 20.40
C SER A 285 27.03 2.21 20.11
N GLY A 286 28.04 3.08 20.14
CA GLY A 286 29.42 2.77 19.74
C GLY A 286 29.77 3.07 18.27
N ALA A 287 28.78 3.36 17.42
CA ALA A 287 29.02 3.73 16.03
C ALA A 287 29.33 5.23 15.91
N VAL A 288 30.44 5.55 15.25
CA VAL A 288 30.91 6.90 14.98
C VAL A 288 30.98 7.17 13.48
N VAL A 289 30.87 8.44 13.11
CA VAL A 289 31.08 8.89 11.73
C VAL A 289 32.56 8.72 11.38
N CYS A 290 32.83 8.12 10.22
CA CYS A 290 34.20 8.00 9.71
C CYS A 290 34.71 9.39 9.31
N ASP A 291 35.93 9.76 9.73
CA ASP A 291 36.61 11.01 9.35
C ASP A 291 35.94 12.34 9.76
N SER A 292 35.08 12.36 10.79
CA SER A 292 34.57 13.63 11.34
C SER A 292 34.51 13.67 12.86
N ALA A 293 34.73 14.88 13.43
CA ALA A 293 34.58 15.15 14.86
C ALA A 293 33.12 15.37 15.30
N ASP A 294 32.17 15.34 14.35
CA ASP A 294 30.76 15.60 14.62
C ASP A 294 30.07 14.33 15.15
N THR A 295 30.09 14.18 16.46
CA THR A 295 29.49 13.05 17.20
C THR A 295 28.02 13.28 17.55
N THR A 296 27.43 14.38 17.09
CA THR A 296 26.04 14.74 17.44
C THR A 296 25.04 13.73 16.85
N VAL A 297 23.92 13.54 17.54
CA VAL A 297 22.79 12.68 17.10
C VAL A 297 22.28 13.06 15.71
N PHE A 298 22.56 14.28 15.25
CA PHE A 298 22.06 14.86 14.00
C PHE A 298 23.09 14.89 12.86
N ALA A 299 24.27 14.26 13.01
CA ALA A 299 25.30 14.23 11.98
C ALA A 299 24.80 13.58 10.66
N THR A 300 24.85 14.28 9.54
CA THR A 300 24.28 13.81 8.26
C THR A 300 25.00 12.63 7.62
N ALA A 301 26.27 12.41 7.98
CA ALA A 301 27.07 11.30 7.49
C ALA A 301 26.76 9.98 8.24
N PRO A 302 26.85 8.83 7.56
CA PRO A 302 26.58 7.53 8.17
C PRO A 302 27.65 7.15 9.21
N ARG A 303 27.19 6.57 10.32
CA ARG A 303 28.02 6.05 11.41
C ARG A 303 28.42 4.61 11.13
N ASP A 304 29.49 4.44 10.36
CA ASP A 304 30.00 3.12 9.94
C ASP A 304 31.35 2.74 10.57
N CYS A 305 31.95 3.63 11.37
CA CYS A 305 33.20 3.42 12.08
C CYS A 305 32.97 3.16 13.59
N GLY A 306 33.99 2.66 14.30
CA GLY A 306 33.94 2.37 15.74
C GLY A 306 33.53 0.94 16.11
N ASP A 307 33.56 0.64 17.41
CA ASP A 307 33.28 -0.69 17.98
C ASP A 307 31.79 -0.87 18.30
N ALA A 308 30.93 -0.64 17.31
CA ALA A 308 29.49 -0.80 17.46
C ALA A 308 29.04 -2.24 17.20
N TRP A 309 27.99 -2.69 17.90
CA TRP A 309 27.32 -3.96 17.57
C TRP A 309 26.68 -3.93 16.16
N MET A 310 26.24 -2.77 15.70
CA MET A 310 25.61 -2.59 14.39
C MET A 310 26.01 -1.26 13.76
N LYS A 311 26.43 -1.30 12.49
CA LYS A 311 26.75 -0.11 11.68
C LYS A 311 25.47 0.52 11.09
N GLU A 312 25.51 1.82 10.79
CA GLU A 312 24.35 2.52 10.23
C GLU A 312 23.97 1.99 8.84
N SER A 313 24.95 1.66 8.00
CA SER A 313 24.75 0.96 6.72
C SER A 313 23.97 -0.35 6.86
N MET A 314 24.40 -1.21 7.78
CA MET A 314 23.74 -2.48 8.07
C MET A 314 22.30 -2.27 8.60
N PHE A 315 22.07 -1.26 9.44
CA PHE A 315 20.74 -0.94 9.92
C PHE A 315 19.79 -0.52 8.79
N ARG A 316 20.28 0.23 7.81
CA ARG A 316 19.50 0.63 6.62
C ARG A 316 19.09 -0.57 5.77
N ASP A 317 19.89 -1.63 5.73
CA ASP A 317 19.55 -2.88 5.03
C ASP A 317 18.57 -3.77 5.82
N VAL A 318 18.72 -3.82 7.15
CA VAL A 318 17.75 -4.48 8.04
C VAL A 318 16.38 -3.81 7.93
N ARG A 319 16.34 -2.48 7.84
CA ARG A 319 15.11 -1.71 7.60
C ARG A 319 14.43 -2.12 6.30
N LEU A 320 15.17 -2.30 5.21
CA LEU A 320 14.62 -2.74 3.94
C LEU A 320 13.93 -4.12 4.08
N SER A 321 14.54 -5.01 4.85
CA SER A 321 13.99 -6.33 5.16
C SER A 321 12.70 -6.23 5.99
N LEU A 322 12.65 -5.30 6.95
CA LEU A 322 11.45 -5.01 7.74
C LEU A 322 10.29 -4.48 6.88
N VAL A 323 10.58 -3.65 5.87
CA VAL A 323 9.58 -3.16 4.90
C VAL A 323 8.96 -4.31 4.12
N VAL A 324 9.78 -5.24 3.60
CA VAL A 324 9.30 -6.43 2.89
C VAL A 324 8.49 -7.33 3.82
N LEU A 325 8.98 -7.59 5.04
CA LEU A 325 8.25 -8.37 6.05
C LEU A 325 6.87 -7.77 6.35
N THR A 326 6.80 -6.45 6.45
CA THR A 326 5.53 -5.71 6.67
C THR A 326 4.54 -5.97 5.52
N ALA A 327 5.01 -5.93 4.28
CA ALA A 327 4.17 -6.25 3.13
C ALA A 327 3.69 -7.72 3.14
N LEU A 328 4.58 -8.67 3.48
CA LEU A 328 4.25 -10.10 3.54
C LEU A 328 3.22 -10.42 4.62
N VAL A 329 3.36 -9.86 5.82
CA VAL A 329 2.39 -10.05 6.92
C VAL A 329 1.02 -9.49 6.53
N ARG A 330 0.99 -8.33 5.87
CA ARG A 330 -0.25 -7.78 5.32
C ARG A 330 -0.86 -8.70 4.27
N LEU A 331 -0.08 -9.18 3.30
CA LEU A 331 -0.56 -10.13 2.29
C LEU A 331 -1.12 -11.42 2.92
N ALA A 332 -0.49 -11.94 3.97
CA ALA A 332 -1.01 -13.10 4.70
C ALA A 332 -2.39 -12.80 5.36
N CYS A 333 -2.56 -11.58 5.88
CA CYS A 333 -3.80 -11.13 6.50
C CYS A 333 -4.91 -10.77 5.50
N PHE A 334 -4.58 -10.51 4.24
CA PHE A 334 -5.48 -10.02 3.20
C PHE A 334 -6.78 -10.82 3.09
N ARG A 335 -6.67 -12.15 2.94
CA ARG A 335 -7.82 -13.05 2.74
C ARG A 335 -8.77 -13.03 3.93
N SER A 336 -8.22 -13.01 5.14
CA SER A 336 -9.03 -12.93 6.36
C SER A 336 -9.81 -11.61 6.39
N HIS A 337 -9.16 -10.48 6.12
CA HIS A 337 -9.81 -9.17 6.11
C HIS A 337 -10.94 -9.10 5.07
N LEU A 338 -10.72 -9.63 3.87
CA LEU A 338 -11.77 -9.69 2.84
C LEU A 338 -12.94 -10.61 3.23
N GLN A 339 -12.65 -11.77 3.82
CA GLN A 339 -13.69 -12.66 4.30
C GLN A 339 -14.56 -11.99 5.37
N TYR A 340 -13.95 -11.24 6.28
CA TYR A 340 -14.70 -10.53 7.32
C TYR A 340 -15.55 -9.39 6.75
N PHE A 341 -15.03 -8.65 5.77
CA PHE A 341 -15.80 -7.66 5.04
C PHE A 341 -17.09 -8.25 4.43
N LEU A 342 -16.99 -9.43 3.82
CA LEU A 342 -18.14 -10.13 3.23
C LEU A 342 -19.08 -10.76 4.27
N LEU A 343 -18.65 -10.89 5.53
CA LEU A 343 -19.48 -11.37 6.62
C LEU A 343 -20.28 -10.26 7.32
N GLU A 344 -19.88 -8.99 7.16
CA GLU A 344 -20.54 -7.82 7.77
C GLU A 344 -22.06 -7.77 7.51
N PRO A 345 -22.59 -8.08 6.30
CA PRO A 345 -24.03 -8.04 6.03
C PRO A 345 -24.87 -8.91 6.96
N LYS A 346 -24.32 -10.03 7.45
CA LYS A 346 -25.06 -10.97 8.32
C LYS A 346 -25.61 -10.28 9.56
N GLY A 347 -24.78 -9.47 10.23
CA GLY A 347 -25.18 -8.76 11.45
C GLY A 347 -26.28 -7.73 11.17
N ILE A 348 -26.14 -6.98 10.08
CA ILE A 348 -27.09 -5.94 9.66
C ILE A 348 -28.44 -6.57 9.32
N ILE A 349 -28.44 -7.64 8.52
CA ILE A 349 -29.66 -8.35 8.11
C ILE A 349 -30.36 -8.98 9.31
N THR A 350 -29.60 -9.60 10.20
CA THR A 350 -30.17 -10.15 11.44
C THR A 350 -30.84 -9.05 12.26
N GLY A 351 -30.22 -7.87 12.36
CA GLY A 351 -30.83 -6.69 12.99
C GLY A 351 -32.12 -6.25 12.31
N MET A 352 -32.15 -6.17 10.97
CA MET A 352 -33.36 -5.81 10.20
C MET A 352 -34.48 -6.83 10.36
N LEU A 353 -34.17 -8.12 10.42
CA LEU A 353 -35.16 -9.19 10.62
C LEU A 353 -35.80 -9.16 12.02
N LEU A 354 -35.07 -8.65 13.02
CA LEU A 354 -35.54 -8.48 14.39
C LEU A 354 -36.43 -7.24 14.58
N GLN A 355 -36.46 -6.31 13.62
CA GLN A 355 -37.32 -5.12 13.68
C GLN A 355 -38.80 -5.51 13.55
N ARG A 356 -39.66 -4.84 14.33
CA ARG A 356 -41.12 -5.00 14.25
C ARG A 356 -41.68 -4.29 13.01
N GLY A 357 -42.74 -4.84 12.44
CA GLY A 357 -43.39 -4.28 11.24
C GLY A 357 -42.88 -4.87 9.93
N ARG A 358 -43.27 -4.23 8.81
CA ARG A 358 -42.93 -4.65 7.44
C ARG A 358 -41.45 -4.38 7.14
N ILE A 359 -40.77 -5.36 6.58
CA ILE A 359 -39.36 -5.25 6.20
C ILE A 359 -39.28 -4.80 4.75
N ASP A 360 -38.45 -3.80 4.49
CA ASP A 360 -38.10 -3.42 3.13
C ASP A 360 -37.16 -4.47 2.53
N THR A 361 -37.71 -5.28 1.63
CA THR A 361 -37.00 -6.35 0.94
C THR A 361 -35.95 -5.80 -0.03
N SER A 362 -36.16 -4.59 -0.58
CA SER A 362 -35.20 -3.96 -1.48
C SER A 362 -33.94 -3.53 -0.73
N ALA A 363 -34.11 -2.80 0.38
CA ALA A 363 -33.01 -2.44 1.27
C ALA A 363 -32.25 -3.66 1.80
N LEU A 364 -32.94 -4.77 2.09
CA LEU A 364 -32.31 -6.02 2.55
C LEU A 364 -31.39 -6.63 1.47
N VAL A 365 -31.84 -6.68 0.22
CA VAL A 365 -31.03 -7.16 -0.91
C VAL A 365 -29.85 -6.22 -1.15
N ASP A 366 -30.05 -4.91 -1.07
CA ASP A 366 -28.97 -3.93 -1.24
C ASP A 366 -27.85 -4.12 -0.20
N LYS A 367 -28.18 -4.47 1.05
CA LYS A 367 -27.19 -4.79 2.09
C LYS A 367 -26.36 -6.04 1.78
N LEU A 368 -26.85 -6.95 0.94
CA LEU A 368 -26.12 -8.14 0.48
C LEU A 368 -25.28 -7.84 -0.77
N VAL A 369 -25.89 -7.18 -1.76
CA VAL A 369 -25.28 -6.99 -3.08
C VAL A 369 -24.20 -5.92 -3.06
N VAL A 370 -24.40 -4.80 -2.37
CA VAL A 370 -23.45 -3.67 -2.38
C VAL A 370 -22.07 -4.09 -1.88
N PRO A 371 -21.90 -4.75 -0.73
CA PRO A 371 -20.57 -5.16 -0.25
C PRO A 371 -19.87 -6.13 -1.21
N PHE A 372 -20.61 -7.01 -1.88
CA PHE A 372 -20.04 -7.89 -2.90
C PHE A 372 -19.55 -7.08 -4.12
N SER A 373 -20.37 -6.17 -4.66
CA SER A 373 -19.99 -5.33 -5.81
C SER A 373 -18.78 -4.43 -5.54
N TYR A 374 -18.56 -4.04 -4.28
CA TYR A 374 -17.44 -3.20 -3.84
C TYR A 374 -16.19 -3.99 -3.40
N ILE A 375 -16.20 -5.33 -3.44
CA ILE A 375 -15.04 -6.10 -2.97
C ILE A 375 -13.73 -5.76 -3.70
N PRO A 376 -13.70 -5.48 -5.02
CA PRO A 376 -12.43 -5.17 -5.69
C PRO A 376 -11.83 -3.86 -5.19
N VAL A 377 -12.68 -2.88 -4.86
CA VAL A 377 -12.25 -1.61 -4.26
C VAL A 377 -11.57 -1.84 -2.91
N VAL A 378 -12.17 -2.65 -2.04
CA VAL A 378 -11.60 -2.95 -0.71
C VAL A 378 -10.29 -3.71 -0.86
N ALA A 379 -10.25 -4.68 -1.78
CA ALA A 379 -9.05 -5.46 -2.07
C ALA A 379 -7.91 -4.58 -2.59
N LEU A 380 -8.21 -3.67 -3.52
CA LEU A 380 -7.26 -2.73 -4.10
C LEU A 380 -6.68 -1.80 -3.03
N GLN A 381 -7.53 -1.22 -2.19
CA GLN A 381 -7.12 -0.33 -1.10
C GLN A 381 -6.24 -1.02 -0.05
N TYR A 382 -6.38 -2.35 0.13
CA TYR A 382 -5.54 -3.12 1.04
C TYR A 382 -4.19 -3.49 0.41
N LEU A 383 -4.20 -3.90 -0.86
CA LEU A 383 -3.01 -4.35 -1.59
C LEU A 383 -2.11 -3.19 -2.03
N ALA A 384 -2.67 -2.01 -2.31
CA ALA A 384 -1.92 -0.85 -2.76
C ALA A 384 -0.73 -0.50 -1.84
N PRO A 385 -0.87 -0.33 -0.51
CA PRO A 385 0.28 -0.12 0.38
C PRO A 385 1.30 -1.26 0.36
N CYS A 386 0.87 -2.51 0.19
CA CYS A 386 1.77 -3.66 0.10
C CYS A 386 2.62 -3.57 -1.17
N LEU A 387 2.00 -3.24 -2.30
CA LEU A 387 2.70 -3.05 -3.57
C LEU A 387 3.64 -1.85 -3.52
N THR A 388 3.25 -0.75 -2.87
CA THR A 388 4.12 0.41 -2.62
C THR A 388 5.37 0.00 -1.85
N TYR A 389 5.23 -0.75 -0.75
CA TYR A 389 6.38 -1.20 0.05
C TYR A 389 7.33 -2.09 -0.73
N VAL A 390 6.83 -3.12 -1.40
CA VAL A 390 7.70 -4.06 -2.11
C VAL A 390 8.36 -3.38 -3.31
N SER A 391 7.62 -2.58 -4.09
CA SER A 391 8.18 -1.88 -5.25
C SER A 391 9.22 -0.85 -4.83
N ALA A 392 8.96 -0.06 -3.79
CA ALA A 392 9.93 0.89 -3.27
C ALA A 392 11.16 0.20 -2.67
N ALA A 393 10.99 -0.92 -1.96
CA ALA A 393 12.10 -1.67 -1.40
C ALA A 393 13.02 -2.26 -2.49
N MET A 394 12.44 -2.85 -3.54
CA MET A 394 13.20 -3.36 -4.68
C MET A 394 13.88 -2.24 -5.47
N LEU A 395 13.23 -1.08 -5.64
CA LEU A 395 13.85 0.08 -6.27
C LEU A 395 15.03 0.63 -5.46
N LEU A 396 14.91 0.68 -4.13
CA LEU A 396 16.01 1.07 -3.24
C LEU A 396 17.19 0.09 -3.36
N GLN A 397 16.94 -1.20 -3.42
CA GLN A 397 18.02 -2.17 -3.66
C GLN A 397 18.73 -1.89 -5.00
N ARG A 398 17.98 -1.64 -6.07
CA ARG A 398 18.54 -1.49 -7.43
C ARG A 398 19.25 -0.16 -7.69
N LYS A 399 18.76 0.94 -7.10
CA LYS A 399 19.25 2.30 -7.40
C LYS A 399 19.98 2.97 -6.24
N ALA A 400 19.75 2.52 -5.01
CA ALA A 400 20.40 3.07 -3.82
C ALA A 400 21.51 2.17 -3.24
N GLY A 401 21.81 1.02 -3.87
CA GLY A 401 22.89 0.12 -3.44
C GLY A 401 22.62 -0.54 -2.08
N ARG A 402 21.34 -0.71 -1.73
CA ARG A 402 20.90 -1.40 -0.51
C ARG A 402 20.85 -2.90 -0.73
N CYS A 403 21.00 -3.70 0.33
CA CYS A 403 21.14 -5.15 0.19
C CYS A 403 20.11 -5.93 1.01
N PHE A 404 19.63 -7.05 0.46
CA PHE A 404 18.80 -8.00 1.18
C PHE A 404 19.68 -9.12 1.77
N HIS A 405 20.29 -8.85 2.91
CA HIS A 405 21.16 -9.82 3.60
C HIS A 405 20.47 -11.16 3.90
N TRP A 406 19.16 -11.15 4.15
CA TRP A 406 18.38 -12.38 4.36
C TRP A 406 18.31 -13.27 3.13
N MET A 407 18.67 -12.79 1.94
CA MET A 407 18.68 -13.58 0.71
C MET A 407 19.96 -14.38 0.52
N ALA A 408 20.98 -14.21 1.39
CA ALA A 408 22.27 -14.90 1.28
C ALA A 408 22.16 -16.44 1.23
N TRP A 409 21.07 -17.05 1.72
CA TRP A 409 20.79 -18.48 1.57
C TRP A 409 20.61 -18.94 0.11
N LEU A 410 20.32 -18.03 -0.83
CA LEU A 410 20.20 -18.37 -2.25
C LEU A 410 21.53 -18.81 -2.87
N ASP A 411 22.67 -18.42 -2.27
CA ASP A 411 23.99 -18.95 -2.60
C ASP A 411 24.03 -20.48 -2.47
N PHE A 412 23.36 -21.02 -1.46
CA PHE A 412 23.26 -22.47 -1.25
C PHE A 412 22.51 -23.20 -2.37
N ILE A 413 21.67 -22.48 -3.13
CA ILE A 413 20.89 -23.01 -4.26
C ILE A 413 21.62 -22.78 -5.60
N GLY A 414 22.84 -22.23 -5.56
CA GLY A 414 23.64 -21.95 -6.74
C GLY A 414 23.23 -20.66 -7.47
N VAL A 415 22.51 -19.75 -6.80
CA VAL A 415 22.30 -18.39 -7.31
C VAL A 415 23.57 -17.59 -7.04
N ASP A 416 24.16 -17.00 -8.08
CA ASP A 416 25.43 -16.28 -7.96
C ASP A 416 25.36 -15.17 -6.89
N LYS A 417 26.41 -15.09 -6.05
CA LYS A 417 26.52 -14.17 -4.92
C LYS A 417 26.41 -12.72 -5.36
N SER A 418 26.90 -12.41 -6.55
CA SER A 418 26.83 -11.07 -7.17
C SER A 418 25.39 -10.57 -7.38
N LEU A 419 24.41 -11.48 -7.38
CA LEU A 419 22.99 -11.21 -7.65
C LEU A 419 22.17 -10.98 -6.37
N VAL A 420 22.77 -11.25 -5.21
CA VAL A 420 22.09 -11.35 -3.91
C VAL A 420 22.81 -10.53 -2.83
N ALA A 421 24.13 -10.59 -2.82
CA ALA A 421 24.99 -9.74 -2.03
C ALA A 421 25.44 -8.55 -2.90
N CYS A 422 25.25 -7.32 -2.41
CA CYS A 422 25.99 -6.22 -2.99
C CYS A 422 27.43 -6.38 -2.49
N ASP A 423 28.31 -6.97 -3.29
CA ASP A 423 29.68 -6.49 -3.25
C ASP A 423 29.59 -5.01 -3.56
N ALA A 424 30.19 -4.18 -2.70
CA ALA A 424 30.23 -2.74 -2.84
C ALA A 424 31.01 -2.39 -4.12
N ALA A 425 30.41 -2.62 -5.28
CA ALA A 425 30.83 -2.05 -6.52
C ALA A 425 30.58 -0.56 -6.35
N THR A 426 31.60 0.14 -5.89
CA THR A 426 31.76 1.57 -6.11
C THR A 426 31.76 1.76 -7.62
N ALA A 427 30.58 1.72 -8.24
CA ALA A 427 30.39 2.11 -9.61
C ALA A 427 30.89 3.56 -9.67
N HIS A 428 32.04 3.77 -10.29
CA HIS A 428 32.61 5.09 -10.47
C HIS A 428 31.58 5.92 -11.22
N VAL A 429 30.84 6.76 -10.49
CA VAL A 429 29.83 7.61 -11.10
C VAL A 429 30.59 8.68 -11.88
N ALA A 430 30.37 8.73 -13.20
CA ALA A 430 31.01 9.72 -14.06
C ALA A 430 30.84 11.13 -13.48
N SER A 431 31.95 11.87 -13.40
CA SER A 431 32.02 13.23 -12.84
C SER A 431 31.51 14.30 -13.81
N ALA A 432 31.49 13.98 -15.10
CA ALA A 432 30.98 14.84 -16.18
C ALA A 432 30.27 14.00 -17.25
N PRO A 433 29.27 14.57 -17.97
CA PRO A 433 28.66 13.90 -19.11
C PRO A 433 29.67 13.70 -20.24
N ALA A 434 29.64 12.52 -20.88
CA ALA A 434 30.54 12.17 -21.97
C ALA A 434 30.07 12.71 -23.34
N PHE A 435 29.50 13.91 -23.36
CA PHE A 435 29.12 14.62 -24.59
C PHE A 435 29.32 16.14 -24.40
N PHE A 436 29.54 16.86 -25.49
CA PHE A 436 29.66 18.31 -25.50
C PHE A 436 29.11 18.85 -26.82
N LEU A 437 28.21 19.83 -26.73
CA LEU A 437 27.64 20.52 -27.87
C LEU A 437 28.34 21.86 -28.03
N ALA A 438 29.35 21.90 -28.89
CA ALA A 438 30.01 23.15 -29.26
C ALA A 438 29.20 23.86 -30.34
N ALA A 439 29.19 25.20 -30.33
CA ALA A 439 28.64 25.96 -31.45
C ALA A 439 29.45 25.65 -32.73
N GLY A 440 28.80 25.05 -33.73
CA GLY A 440 29.40 24.71 -35.02
C GLY A 440 29.84 23.26 -35.22
N THR A 441 29.61 22.36 -34.25
CA THR A 441 29.81 20.90 -34.44
C THR A 441 28.54 20.21 -34.93
N ASP A 442 28.68 19.23 -35.82
CA ASP A 442 27.55 18.40 -36.26
C ASP A 442 26.88 17.68 -35.09
N LEU A 443 25.56 17.71 -35.05
CA LEU A 443 24.74 17.20 -33.96
C LEU A 443 24.65 15.66 -34.03
N ASP A 444 25.62 14.96 -33.42
CA ASP A 444 25.52 13.51 -33.28
C ASP A 444 24.63 13.12 -32.10
N LEU A 445 23.35 12.88 -32.40
CA LEU A 445 22.36 12.44 -31.43
C LEU A 445 22.77 11.15 -30.70
N ARG A 446 23.61 10.30 -31.31
CA ARG A 446 24.04 9.03 -30.70
C ARG A 446 24.99 9.25 -29.53
N THR A 447 25.96 10.17 -29.68
CA THR A 447 26.88 10.54 -28.58
C THR A 447 26.14 11.24 -27.44
N ILE A 448 25.13 12.07 -27.73
CA ILE A 448 24.30 12.70 -26.69
C ILE A 448 23.52 11.65 -25.90
N VAL A 449 22.83 10.74 -26.58
CA VAL A 449 22.02 9.71 -25.92
C VAL A 449 22.89 8.75 -25.10
N THR A 450 24.02 8.29 -25.64
CA THR A 450 24.95 7.40 -24.93
C THR A 450 25.64 8.11 -23.76
N GLY A 451 26.03 9.37 -23.94
CA GLY A 451 26.59 10.20 -22.88
C GLY A 451 25.59 10.48 -21.74
N LEU A 452 24.31 10.67 -22.05
CA LEU A 452 23.24 10.79 -21.05
C LEU A 452 22.94 9.46 -20.35
N GLN A 453 22.97 8.33 -21.06
CA GLN A 453 22.79 7.01 -20.46
C GLN A 453 23.89 6.69 -19.44
N ASN A 454 25.13 7.10 -19.72
CA ASN A 454 26.28 6.90 -18.84
C ASN A 454 26.38 7.92 -17.69
N TYR A 455 25.56 8.98 -17.72
CA TYR A 455 25.53 10.03 -16.71
C TYR A 455 24.17 10.10 -16.01
N PRO A 456 23.93 9.29 -14.96
CA PRO A 456 22.65 9.29 -14.26
C PRO A 456 22.45 10.62 -13.53
N ILE A 457 21.37 11.34 -13.87
CA ILE A 457 21.04 12.62 -13.24
C ILE A 457 20.61 12.41 -11.78
N ALA A 458 19.80 11.39 -11.52
CA ALA A 458 19.39 11.00 -10.17
C ALA A 458 20.44 10.09 -9.55
N LEU A 459 21.10 10.58 -8.50
CA LEU A 459 22.05 9.81 -7.69
C LEU A 459 21.31 8.91 -6.69
N PRO A 460 22.00 7.90 -6.10
CA PRO A 460 21.47 7.05 -5.03
C PRO A 460 20.73 7.82 -3.93
N ILE A 461 21.29 8.95 -3.48
CA ILE A 461 20.69 9.81 -2.45
C ILE A 461 19.29 10.32 -2.82
N VAL A 462 19.04 10.61 -4.10
CA VAL A 462 17.71 11.06 -4.57
C VAL A 462 16.68 9.94 -4.41
N PHE A 463 17.06 8.70 -4.78
CA PHE A 463 16.20 7.54 -4.60
C PHE A 463 15.95 7.22 -3.13
N GLU A 464 16.98 7.33 -2.28
CA GLU A 464 16.85 7.14 -0.83
C GLU A 464 15.91 8.15 -0.20
N THR A 465 16.04 9.42 -0.56
CA THR A 465 15.16 10.48 -0.05
C THR A 465 13.73 10.28 -0.53
N VAL A 466 13.49 10.12 -1.82
CA VAL A 466 12.13 10.02 -2.37
C VAL A 466 11.45 8.71 -1.95
N LEU A 467 12.08 7.56 -2.17
CA LEU A 467 11.46 6.27 -1.85
C LEU A 467 11.42 6.04 -0.34
N GLY A 468 12.44 6.48 0.40
CA GLY A 468 12.44 6.45 1.85
C GLY A 468 11.31 7.28 2.43
N PHE A 469 11.08 8.49 1.92
CA PHE A 469 9.94 9.32 2.30
C PHE A 469 8.60 8.63 1.97
N VAL A 470 8.44 8.05 0.77
CA VAL A 470 7.20 7.35 0.40
C VAL A 470 6.93 6.17 1.33
N ILE A 471 7.94 5.37 1.68
CA ILE A 471 7.80 4.25 2.62
C ILE A 471 7.44 4.78 4.01
N PHE A 472 8.23 5.73 4.54
CA PHE A 472 7.99 6.34 5.85
C PHE A 472 6.58 6.90 5.94
N TRP A 473 6.18 7.71 4.98
CA TRP A 473 4.90 8.40 5.00
C TRP A 473 3.75 7.42 4.90
N THR A 474 3.79 6.47 3.96
CA THR A 474 2.77 5.42 3.79
C THR A 474 2.58 4.63 5.10
N ALA A 475 3.66 4.36 5.83
CA ALA A 475 3.62 3.61 7.08
C ALA A 475 3.10 4.45 8.25
N PHE A 476 3.59 5.68 8.38
CA PHE A 476 3.17 6.65 9.38
C PHE A 476 1.70 7.03 9.24
N SER A 477 1.25 7.36 8.04
CA SER A 477 -0.14 7.72 7.74
C SER A 477 -1.08 6.54 7.98
N TRP A 478 -0.71 5.34 7.52
CA TRP A 478 -1.51 4.14 7.74
C TRP A 478 -1.71 3.89 9.23
N PHE A 479 -0.62 3.88 10.01
CA PHE A 479 -0.69 3.65 11.45
C PHE A 479 -1.50 4.75 12.16
N GLY A 480 -1.19 6.02 11.90
CA GLY A 480 -1.84 7.16 12.54
C GLY A 480 -3.35 7.20 12.31
N VAL A 481 -3.79 6.96 11.07
CA VAL A 481 -5.23 6.88 10.76
C VAL A 481 -5.85 5.63 11.37
N SER A 482 -5.19 4.47 11.31
CA SER A 482 -5.73 3.26 11.92
C SER A 482 -5.92 3.42 13.43
N VAL A 483 -4.97 4.02 14.15
CA VAL A 483 -5.11 4.31 15.60
C VAL A 483 -6.29 5.24 15.85
N THR A 484 -6.43 6.31 15.05
CA THR A 484 -7.58 7.22 15.12
C THR A 484 -8.90 6.46 14.91
N GLY A 485 -8.92 5.51 13.97
CA GLY A 485 -10.04 4.61 13.75
C GLY A 485 -10.34 3.69 14.91
N LEU A 486 -9.31 3.11 15.54
CA LEU A 486 -9.50 2.28 16.73
C LEU A 486 -10.12 3.08 17.88
N LEU A 487 -9.67 4.31 18.11
CA LEU A 487 -10.23 5.20 19.11
C LEU A 487 -11.68 5.58 18.78
N TYR A 488 -11.96 5.88 17.52
CA TYR A 488 -13.31 6.19 17.03
C TYR A 488 -14.27 5.01 17.26
N TRP A 489 -13.94 3.82 16.77
CA TRP A 489 -14.80 2.64 16.88
C TRP A 489 -14.97 2.14 18.31
N ARG A 490 -13.96 2.28 19.17
CA ARG A 490 -14.11 1.99 20.61
C ARG A 490 -15.13 2.93 21.27
N ARG A 491 -15.13 4.21 20.93
CA ARG A 491 -16.09 5.20 21.46
C ARG A 491 -17.50 5.03 20.90
N VAL A 492 -17.62 4.67 19.62
CA VAL A 492 -18.92 4.38 18.99
C VAL A 492 -19.50 3.08 19.54
N GLY A 493 -18.67 2.03 19.68
CA GLY A 493 -19.06 0.74 20.23
C GLY A 493 -19.58 0.83 21.67
N THR A 494 -19.01 1.66 22.54
CA THR A 494 -19.55 1.92 23.88
C THR A 494 -20.86 2.69 23.88
N ARG A 495 -21.13 3.51 22.86
CA ARG A 495 -22.42 4.23 22.71
C ARG A 495 -23.54 3.36 22.13
N GLN A 496 -23.27 2.49 21.16
CA GLN A 496 -24.28 1.59 20.57
C GLN A 496 -24.48 0.28 21.37
N GLY A 497 -23.42 -0.22 22.02
CA GLY A 497 -23.45 -1.47 22.79
C GLY A 497 -24.25 -1.40 24.09
N SER A 498 -24.51 -0.21 24.65
CA SER A 498 -25.24 -0.06 25.93
C SER A 498 -26.76 0.10 25.79
N VAL A 499 -27.32 0.28 24.58
CA VAL A 499 -28.74 0.65 24.44
C VAL A 499 -29.60 -0.35 23.66
N GLU A 500 -29.09 -1.02 22.62
CA GLU A 500 -29.97 -1.84 21.75
C GLU A 500 -29.70 -3.35 21.77
N GLN A 501 -28.43 -3.79 21.83
CA GLN A 501 -28.13 -5.21 21.59
C GLN A 501 -28.22 -6.08 22.85
N GLU A 502 -27.76 -5.58 24.00
CA GLU A 502 -27.92 -6.27 25.29
C GLU A 502 -29.37 -6.27 25.75
N ASP A 503 -30.12 -5.20 25.46
CA ASP A 503 -31.50 -5.02 25.90
C ASP A 503 -32.50 -5.88 25.12
N VAL A 504 -32.22 -6.16 23.84
CA VAL A 504 -32.99 -7.10 23.01
C VAL A 504 -32.66 -8.56 23.36
N VAL A 505 -31.40 -8.89 23.63
CA VAL A 505 -31.00 -10.26 24.00
C VAL A 505 -31.45 -10.62 25.42
N THR A 506 -31.36 -9.69 26.39
CA THR A 506 -31.88 -9.92 27.76
C THR A 506 -33.41 -9.93 27.82
N LYS A 507 -34.12 -9.13 27.02
CA LYS A 507 -35.59 -9.23 26.89
C LYS A 507 -36.03 -10.54 26.26
N HIS A 508 -35.26 -11.12 25.33
CA HIS A 508 -35.56 -12.42 24.76
C HIS A 508 -35.21 -13.58 25.71
N MET A 509 -34.13 -13.52 26.49
CA MET A 509 -33.81 -14.55 27.49
C MET A 509 -34.75 -14.54 28.71
N LYS A 510 -35.31 -13.38 29.09
CA LYS A 510 -36.31 -13.29 30.18
C LYS A 510 -37.70 -13.79 29.79
N ARG A 511 -37.96 -14.09 28.51
CA ARG A 511 -39.18 -14.76 28.04
C ARG A 511 -38.94 -16.26 27.85
N LYS A 512 -38.56 -16.96 28.92
CA LYS A 512 -38.91 -18.39 29.03
C LYS A 512 -40.35 -18.47 29.59
N PRO A 513 -41.21 -19.33 29.01
CA PRO A 513 -42.60 -19.43 29.44
C PRO A 513 -42.64 -19.93 30.88
N LYS A 514 -43.38 -19.23 31.75
CA LYS A 514 -43.94 -19.87 32.94
C LYS A 514 -44.88 -20.95 32.42
N THR A 515 -44.43 -22.19 32.56
CA THR A 515 -45.23 -23.41 32.43
C THR A 515 -46.50 -23.27 33.28
N MET A 516 -47.64 -23.56 32.65
CA MET A 516 -48.83 -24.06 33.32
C MET A 516 -48.51 -25.36 34.04
#